data_AF-A0A165FZ01-F1
#
_entry.id   AF-A0A165FZ01-F1
#
_cell.length_a   1.000
_cell.length_b   1.000
_cell.length_c   1.000
_cell.angle_alpha   90.00
_cell.angle_beta   90.00
_cell.angle_gamma   90.00
#
_symmetry.space_group_name_H-M   'P 1'
#
loop_
_entity.id
_entity.type
_entity.pdbx_description
1 polymer ?
#
loop_
_entity_poly.entity_id
_entity_poly.type
_entity_poly.pdbx_seq_one_letter_code
_entity_poly.pdbx_strand_id
1 'polypeptide(L)'
;MAKANASARDTDRAFNLAQRDDRGLTFSSVARGAAKNVIPDDKLTFNEVCEAKIALLACMEEVGWEQDHLDAFMRFFLTIENHELRVRPHGKETLVRYVATTRAAWYAARRMVKMKFGISPLFAATDSTTSKSS
;
A
#
# COMPACT_ATOMS: atom_id res chain seq x y z
N MET A 1 -33.75 -31.15 -2.66
CA MET A 1 -32.84 -31.65 -1.59
C MET A 1 -31.44 -31.11 -1.86
N ALA A 2 -30.87 -30.37 -0.88
CA ALA A 2 -29.49 -29.85 -0.70
C ALA A 2 -28.85 -28.97 -1.83
N LYS A 3 -28.73 -27.63 -1.71
CA LYS A 3 -27.79 -26.74 -0.93
C LYS A 3 -26.29 -26.97 -1.25
N ALA A 4 -25.62 -26.06 -1.97
CA ALA A 4 -24.87 -24.83 -1.53
C ALA A 4 -23.36 -25.08 -1.81
N ASN A 5 -22.41 -24.15 -2.00
CA ASN A 5 -22.28 -22.73 -1.72
C ASN A 5 -21.08 -22.17 -2.55
N ALA A 6 -20.98 -20.84 -2.60
CA ALA A 6 -19.95 -20.00 -3.19
C ALA A 6 -18.48 -20.38 -2.92
N SER A 7 -17.60 -20.00 -3.84
CA SER A 7 -16.30 -19.46 -3.47
C SER A 7 -16.01 -18.26 -4.38
N ALA A 8 -16.12 -17.07 -3.80
CA ALA A 8 -15.57 -15.84 -4.35
C ALA A 8 -14.11 -16.12 -4.72
N ARG A 9 -13.77 -15.95 -5.99
CA ARG A 9 -12.40 -16.15 -6.45
C ARG A 9 -11.53 -15.06 -5.86
N ASP A 10 -10.83 -15.39 -4.77
CA ASP A 10 -9.69 -14.67 -4.24
C ASP A 10 -8.53 -14.81 -5.25
N THR A 11 -8.61 -14.04 -6.34
CA THR A 11 -7.54 -13.94 -7.35
C THR A 11 -6.46 -12.93 -6.95
N ASP A 12 -6.58 -12.29 -5.78
CA ASP A 12 -5.73 -11.15 -5.41
C ASP A 12 -4.40 -11.58 -4.75
N ARG A 13 -4.20 -12.89 -4.59
CA ARG A 13 -3.00 -13.48 -3.98
C ARG A 13 -2.26 -14.43 -4.92
N ALA A 14 -1.93 -13.96 -6.13
CA ALA A 14 -1.11 -14.72 -7.07
C ALA A 14 0.35 -14.82 -6.56
N PHE A 15 0.84 -16.05 -6.39
CA PHE A 15 2.25 -16.35 -6.09
C PHE A 15 2.84 -17.19 -7.21
N ASN A 16 4.06 -16.87 -7.63
CA ASN A 16 4.84 -17.72 -8.50
C ASN A 16 5.54 -18.76 -7.64
N LEU A 17 5.22 -20.03 -7.90
CA LEU A 17 5.92 -21.16 -7.33
C LEU A 17 7.01 -21.59 -8.31
N ALA A 18 8.27 -21.38 -7.94
CA ALA A 18 9.41 -21.86 -8.71
C ALA A 18 10.11 -22.97 -7.93
N GLN A 19 10.26 -24.13 -8.56
CA GLN A 19 11.08 -25.21 -8.06
C GLN A 19 12.54 -24.85 -8.30
N ARG A 20 13.32 -24.74 -7.22
CA ARG A 20 14.76 -24.65 -7.31
C ARG A 20 15.31 -26.06 -7.20
N ASP A 21 16.23 -26.41 -8.09
CA ASP A 21 16.78 -27.75 -8.22
C ASP A 21 17.12 -28.33 -6.84
N ASP A 22 16.51 -29.49 -6.59
CA ASP A 22 16.72 -30.48 -5.53
C ASP A 22 16.65 -30.03 -4.06
N ARG A 23 16.48 -28.74 -3.77
CA ARG A 23 16.52 -28.23 -2.37
C ARG A 23 15.46 -27.21 -1.99
N GLY A 24 14.32 -27.24 -2.69
CA GLY A 24 13.08 -26.67 -2.16
C GLY A 24 12.32 -25.77 -3.12
N LEU A 25 11.07 -25.53 -2.75
CA LEU A 25 10.16 -24.65 -3.46
C LEU A 25 10.32 -23.21 -2.96
N THR A 26 10.44 -22.26 -3.89
CA THR A 26 10.43 -20.83 -3.56
C THR A 26 9.09 -20.24 -3.96
N PHE A 27 8.46 -19.55 -3.00
CA PHE A 27 7.29 -18.71 -3.25
C PHE A 27 7.78 -17.28 -3.46
N SER A 28 7.52 -16.71 -4.64
CA SER A 28 7.69 -15.28 -4.88
C SER A 28 6.33 -14.66 -5.12
N SER A 29 6.03 -13.54 -4.46
CA SER A 29 4.81 -12.80 -4.76
C SER A 29 4.89 -12.32 -6.20
N VAL A 30 3.89 -12.64 -7.02
CA VAL A 30 3.82 -12.05 -8.36
C VAL A 30 3.50 -10.58 -8.12
N ALA A 31 4.47 -9.69 -8.35
CA ALA A 31 4.13 -8.29 -8.49
C ALA A 31 3.10 -8.23 -9.62
N ARG A 32 1.86 -7.83 -9.33
CA ARG A 32 0.87 -7.51 -10.35
C ARG A 32 1.59 -6.57 -11.31
N GLY A 33 1.91 -7.06 -12.51
CA GLY A 33 2.59 -6.26 -13.51
C GLY A 33 1.83 -4.95 -13.63
N ALA A 34 2.53 -3.83 -13.52
CA ALA A 34 1.92 -2.52 -13.72
C ALA A 34 1.09 -2.62 -15.01
N ALA A 35 -0.18 -2.19 -14.97
CA ALA A 35 -1.02 -2.26 -16.16
C ALA A 35 -0.27 -1.57 -17.32
N LYS A 36 -0.38 -2.09 -18.55
CA LYS A 36 0.45 -1.66 -19.69
C LYS A 36 0.37 -0.14 -19.98
N ASN A 37 -0.60 0.55 -19.38
CA ASN A 37 -0.88 1.97 -19.52
C ASN A 37 -0.68 2.77 -18.20
N VAL A 38 0.04 2.24 -17.21
CA VAL A 38 0.33 3.00 -15.98
C VAL A 38 1.33 4.10 -16.29
N ILE A 39 0.86 5.35 -16.21
CA ILE A 39 1.70 6.53 -16.28
C ILE A 39 2.30 6.74 -14.87
N PRO A 40 3.63 6.92 -14.75
CA PRO A 40 4.23 7.18 -13.46
C PRO A 40 3.88 8.59 -12.96
N ASP A 41 3.75 8.75 -11.64
CA ASP A 41 3.28 10.00 -11.01
C ASP A 41 4.13 11.23 -11.40
N ASP A 42 5.40 11.05 -11.75
CA ASP A 42 6.34 12.11 -12.16
C ASP A 42 6.08 12.67 -13.57
N LYS A 43 5.31 11.94 -14.39
CA LYS A 43 4.95 12.33 -15.76
C LYS A 43 3.52 12.87 -15.86
N LEU A 44 2.78 12.90 -14.75
CA LEU A 44 1.43 13.44 -14.73
C LEU A 44 1.46 14.97 -14.81
N THR A 45 0.46 15.54 -15.47
CA THR A 45 0.15 16.95 -15.33
C THR A 45 -0.50 17.22 -13.98
N PHE A 46 -0.45 18.47 -13.52
CA PHE A 46 -1.05 18.85 -12.25
C PHE A 46 -2.57 18.56 -12.20
N ASN A 47 -3.27 18.73 -13.32
CA ASN A 47 -4.70 18.41 -13.40
C ASN A 47 -4.94 16.91 -13.27
N GLU A 48 -4.13 16.08 -13.94
CA GLU A 48 -4.23 14.63 -13.81
C GLU A 48 -3.93 14.16 -12.37
N VAL A 49 -3.01 14.81 -11.65
CA VAL A 49 -2.81 14.55 -10.21
C VAL A 49 -4.07 14.89 -9.40
N CYS A 50 -4.70 16.04 -9.67
CA CYS A 50 -5.95 16.45 -9.02
C CYS A 50 -7.12 15.49 -9.31
N GLU A 51 -7.16 14.87 -10.49
CA GLU A 51 -8.17 13.87 -10.84
C GLU A 51 -7.83 12.51 -10.20
N ALA A 52 -6.57 12.08 -10.31
CA ALA A 52 -6.08 10.80 -9.77
C ALA A 52 -6.25 10.70 -8.25
N LYS A 53 -6.18 11.83 -7.52
CA LYS A 53 -6.42 11.83 -6.06
C LYS A 53 -7.81 11.29 -5.70
N ILE A 54 -8.82 11.55 -6.54
CA ILE A 54 -10.21 11.16 -6.26
C ILE A 54 -10.32 9.64 -6.34
N ALA A 55 -9.80 9.06 -7.43
CA ALA A 55 -9.76 7.61 -7.61
C ALA A 55 -8.91 6.93 -6.53
N LEU A 56 -7.78 7.54 -6.15
CA LEU A 56 -6.94 7.02 -5.07
C LEU A 56 -7.68 6.96 -3.73
N LEU A 57 -8.31 8.05 -3.32
CA LEU A 57 -9.02 8.11 -2.03
C LEU A 57 -10.20 7.13 -2.00
N ALA A 58 -10.95 7.03 -3.09
CA ALA A 58 -12.02 6.04 -3.22
C ALA A 58 -11.48 4.61 -3.08
N CYS A 59 -10.40 4.27 -3.77
CA CYS A 59 -9.78 2.94 -3.62
C CYS A 59 -9.25 2.69 -2.20
N MET A 60 -8.70 3.70 -1.52
CA MET A 60 -8.24 3.55 -0.13
C MET A 60 -9.41 3.26 0.81
N GLU A 61 -10.55 3.93 0.61
CA GLU A 61 -11.78 3.69 1.36
C GLU A 61 -12.34 2.29 1.09
N GLU A 62 -12.43 1.87 -0.17
CA GLU A 62 -12.90 0.54 -0.57
C GLU A 62 -12.06 -0.60 0.02
N VAL A 63 -10.73 -0.40 0.10
CA VAL A 63 -9.81 -1.38 0.69
C VAL A 63 -9.84 -1.33 2.23
N GLY A 64 -10.61 -0.42 2.83
CA GLY A 64 -10.80 -0.34 4.28
C GLY A 64 -9.58 0.24 5.01
N TRP A 65 -8.90 1.21 4.39
CA TRP A 65 -7.83 1.93 5.08
C TRP A 65 -8.37 2.70 6.28
N GLU A 66 -7.56 2.80 7.33
CA GLU A 66 -7.90 3.56 8.52
C GLU A 66 -8.15 5.04 8.18
N GLN A 67 -9.17 5.64 8.82
CA GLN A 67 -9.58 7.02 8.52
C GLN A 67 -8.45 8.03 8.72
N ASP A 68 -7.57 7.82 9.70
CA ASP A 68 -6.40 8.68 9.92
C ASP A 68 -5.49 8.76 8.68
N HIS A 69 -5.38 7.68 7.91
CA HIS A 69 -4.64 7.68 6.66
C HIS A 69 -5.39 8.43 5.56
N LEU A 70 -6.70 8.22 5.42
CA LEU A 70 -7.52 8.95 4.46
C LEU A 70 -7.44 10.46 4.72
N ASP A 71 -7.59 10.87 5.97
CA ASP A 71 -7.47 12.26 6.42
C ASP A 71 -6.10 12.87 6.11
N ALA A 72 -5.02 12.11 6.36
CA ALA A 72 -3.67 12.56 6.04
C ALA A 72 -3.50 12.79 4.52
N PHE A 73 -3.99 11.88 3.69
CA PHE A 73 -3.93 12.04 2.23
C PHE A 73 -4.83 13.19 1.74
N MET A 74 -6.03 13.35 2.29
CA MET A 74 -6.92 14.47 1.96
C MET A 74 -6.29 15.83 2.27
N ARG A 75 -5.75 15.98 3.49
CA ARG A 75 -5.05 17.22 3.89
C ARG A 75 -3.85 17.50 2.99
N PHE A 76 -3.06 16.47 2.69
CA PHE A 76 -1.92 16.59 1.80
C PHE A 76 -2.31 17.13 0.43
N PHE A 77 -3.28 16.52 -0.25
CA PHE A 77 -3.71 16.99 -1.58
C PHE A 77 -4.34 18.38 -1.53
N LEU A 78 -5.11 18.70 -0.49
CA LEU A 78 -5.68 20.04 -0.33
C LEU A 78 -4.60 21.11 -0.18
N THR A 79 -3.51 20.82 0.55
CA THR A 79 -2.36 21.73 0.67
C THR A 79 -1.67 21.93 -0.68
N ILE A 80 -1.49 20.87 -1.47
CA ILE A 80 -0.87 20.96 -2.80
C ILE A 80 -1.72 21.78 -3.77
N GLU A 81 -3.04 21.63 -3.72
CA GLU A 81 -3.97 22.33 -4.61
C GLU A 81 -4.03 23.84 -4.37
N ASN A 82 -3.88 24.24 -3.11
CA ASN A 82 -3.91 25.63 -2.66
C ASN A 82 -2.50 26.21 -2.47
N HIS A 83 -1.45 25.50 -2.90
CA HIS A 83 -0.08 25.95 -2.70
C HIS A 83 0.24 27.17 -3.56
N GLU A 84 0.88 28.19 -2.98
CA GLU A 84 1.25 29.45 -3.66
C GLU A 84 2.11 29.25 -4.91
N LEU A 85 2.93 28.19 -4.92
CA LEU A 85 3.75 27.81 -6.07
C LEU A 85 2.92 27.55 -7.32
N ARG A 86 1.62 27.23 -7.22
CA ARG A 86 0.76 26.94 -8.38
C ARG A 86 0.69 28.10 -9.39
N VAL A 87 0.84 29.34 -8.93
CA VAL A 87 0.79 30.55 -9.77
C VAL A 87 2.16 30.89 -10.35
N ARG A 88 3.25 30.32 -9.82
CA ARG A 88 4.61 30.60 -10.28
C ARG A 88 4.93 29.84 -11.58
N PRO A 89 5.84 30.38 -12.43
CA PRO A 89 6.39 29.64 -13.55
C PRO A 89 6.96 28.29 -13.09
N HIS A 90 6.66 27.20 -13.80
CA HIS A 90 7.07 25.82 -13.47
C HIS A 90 6.61 25.30 -12.08
N GLY A 91 5.76 26.04 -11.37
CA GLY A 91 5.36 25.65 -10.03
C GLY A 91 4.45 24.42 -10.01
N LYS A 92 3.58 24.27 -11.00
CA LYS A 92 2.76 23.05 -11.19
C LYS A 92 3.63 21.80 -11.40
N GLU A 93 4.65 21.88 -12.24
CA GLU A 93 5.60 20.78 -12.48
C GLU A 93 6.38 20.43 -11.21
N THR A 94 6.77 21.45 -10.46
CA THR A 94 7.46 21.29 -9.16
C THR A 94 6.56 20.58 -8.15
N LEU A 95 5.28 20.97 -8.07
CA LEU A 95 4.30 20.35 -7.18
C LEU A 95 4.03 18.89 -7.56
N VAL A 96 3.90 18.58 -8.86
CA VAL A 96 3.77 17.19 -9.34
C VAL A 96 4.97 16.36 -8.89
N ARG A 97 6.20 16.86 -9.12
CA ARG A 97 7.42 16.15 -8.71
C ARG A 97 7.44 15.92 -7.20
N TYR A 98 7.07 16.94 -6.42
CA TYR A 98 7.00 16.83 -4.97
C TYR A 98 5.97 15.78 -4.52
N VAL A 99 4.80 15.72 -5.16
CA VAL A 99 3.78 14.69 -4.90
C VAL A 99 4.33 13.30 -5.19
N ALA A 100 4.94 13.10 -6.36
CA ALA A 100 5.53 11.82 -6.76
C ALA A 100 6.61 11.36 -5.77
N THR A 101 7.54 12.24 -5.40
CA THR A 101 8.61 11.91 -4.45
C THR A 101 8.08 11.62 -3.05
N THR A 102 7.11 12.42 -2.58
CA THR A 102 6.53 12.27 -1.23
C THR A 102 5.76 10.97 -1.11
N ARG A 103 4.94 10.64 -2.12
CA ARG A 103 4.22 9.35 -2.18
C ARG A 103 5.17 8.17 -2.20
N ALA A 104 6.20 8.21 -3.05
CA ALA A 104 7.21 7.15 -3.12
C ALA A 104 7.94 6.96 -1.78
N ALA A 105 8.35 8.05 -1.14
CA ALA A 105 9.00 8.02 0.17
C ALA A 105 8.08 7.45 1.26
N TRP A 106 6.80 7.82 1.26
CA TRP A 106 5.81 7.30 2.19
C TRP A 106 5.63 5.77 2.05
N TYR A 107 5.48 5.26 0.83
CA TYR A 107 5.39 3.82 0.58
C TYR A 107 6.70 3.10 0.96
N ALA A 108 7.85 3.69 0.66
CA ALA A 108 9.15 3.13 1.04
C ALA A 108 9.31 3.03 2.57
N ALA A 109 8.92 4.07 3.31
CA ALA A 109 8.94 4.06 4.78
C ALA A 109 8.07 2.93 5.36
N ARG A 110 6.86 2.73 4.81
CA ARG A 110 5.98 1.63 5.27
C ARG A 110 6.48 0.24 4.88
N ARG A 111 7.15 0.11 3.73
CA ARG A 111 7.85 -1.14 3.37
C ARG A 111 9.01 -1.43 4.32
N MET A 112 9.78 -0.41 4.71
CA MET A 112 10.88 -0.58 5.66
C MET A 112 10.41 -0.89 7.08
N VAL A 113 9.29 -0.32 7.52
CA VAL A 113 8.63 -0.70 8.79
C VAL A 113 8.28 -2.19 8.76
N LYS A 114 7.65 -2.67 7.68
CA LYS A 114 7.34 -4.11 7.53
C LYS A 114 8.58 -5.01 7.51
N MET A 115 9.73 -4.49 7.09
CA MET A 115 11.01 -5.21 7.08
C MET A 115 11.72 -5.18 8.45
N LYS A 116 11.59 -4.10 9.23
CA LYS A 116 12.13 -4.00 10.61
C LYS A 116 11.37 -4.85 11.62
N PHE A 117 10.09 -5.15 11.36
CA PHE A 117 9.27 -6.03 12.19
C PHE A 117 9.22 -7.49 11.69
N GLY A 118 10.14 -7.88 10.79
CA GLY A 118 10.32 -9.26 10.30
C GLY A 118 11.03 -10.21 11.29
N ILE A 119 10.98 -9.92 12.59
CA ILE A 119 11.35 -10.85 13.65
C ILE A 119 10.06 -11.18 14.39
N SER A 120 9.45 -12.32 14.09
CA SER A 120 8.42 -12.88 14.96
C SER A 120 9.00 -13.06 16.36
N PRO A 121 8.31 -12.70 17.45
CA PRO A 121 8.59 -13.33 18.73
C PRO A 121 8.14 -14.79 18.61
N LEU A 122 9.07 -15.62 18.17
CA LEU A 122 9.03 -17.06 18.40
C LEU A 122 9.09 -17.23 19.93
N PHE A 123 8.02 -17.77 20.50
CA PHE A 123 7.93 -18.30 21.86
C PHE A 123 7.74 -17.29 23.00
N ALA A 124 6.50 -17.18 23.50
CA ALA A 124 6.17 -17.35 24.91
C ALA A 124 4.65 -17.30 25.12
N ALA A 125 3.95 -18.32 24.63
CA ALA A 125 2.71 -18.76 25.25
C ALA A 125 2.96 -20.18 25.77
N THR A 126 3.27 -20.27 27.06
CA THR A 126 2.86 -21.43 27.85
C THR A 126 2.09 -20.86 29.03
N ASP A 127 0.77 -21.00 28.94
CA ASP A 127 -0.15 -20.76 30.03
C ASP A 127 0.13 -21.70 31.21
N SER A 128 -0.17 -21.15 32.39
CA SER A 128 -0.68 -21.84 33.58
C SER A 128 0.23 -22.78 34.39
N THR A 129 0.52 -22.38 35.63
CA THR A 129 0.24 -23.23 36.79
C THR A 129 0.10 -22.40 38.07
N THR A 130 -1.13 -22.36 38.55
CA THR A 130 -1.52 -22.05 39.93
C THR A 130 -0.83 -23.04 40.89
N SER A 131 -0.14 -22.57 41.93
CA SER A 131 -0.12 -23.28 43.22
C SER A 131 0.32 -22.39 44.38
N LYS A 132 -0.40 -22.53 45.48
CA LYS A 132 -0.23 -21.95 46.83
C LYS A 132 0.99 -22.52 47.58
N SER A 133 1.22 -21.95 48.76
CA SER A 133 2.14 -22.30 49.88
C SER A 133 3.55 -21.71 49.73
N SER A 134 4.11 -20.99 50.71
CA SER A 134 4.01 -21.11 52.17
C SER A 134 3.80 -19.77 52.89
#